data_AF-A0A495PTE8-F1
#
_entry.id   AF-A0A495PTE8-F1
#
_cell.length_a   1.000
_cell.length_b   1.000
_cell.length_c   1.000
_cell.angle_alpha   90.00
_cell.angle_beta   90.00
_cell.angle_gamma   90.00
#
_symmetry.space_group_name_H-M   'P 1'
#
loop_
_entity.id
_entity.type
_entity.pdbx_description
1 polymer ?
#
loop_
_entity_poly.entity_id
_entity_poly.type
_entity_poly.pdbx_seq_one_letter_code
_entity_poly.pdbx_strand_id
1 'polypeptide(L)'
;MKKNIYFLFFLGLFLPLISFSQTLDENKSVSELVLYQLNKERSLLKENVDNRIKLMDAKITNLDESIRNTSSSTEKVDKLIERVQILEEKQQELDKNVVSVYKYNFSSAVLNLASMEREIKPLNLFNSSRDFYTTLDKVSNPMNYEGYAAWFKEFEKYIEENKKDEARLDALSHIIQVTGNLAEGTPFTGMFAGSLFDGIGSFVNSLGRRDKDLREKSMKMFKLTTSVSQFTHDKDLIETEWNAIAKSLDELKALQEKSMNENIVNILGINKNEFKKRFTDETDAKKRTQYILDISKIAEDKIVEERSKNAENWKQDFYNQMVTVQNLKIRFGTLTFRILENLDKYKLLITKYKEDEYLKDKVGQLDLKLSLVRNSFESTFNPQDYIKASNEMYIVE
;
A
#
# COMPACT_ATOMS: atom_id res chain seq x y z
N MET A 1 41.36 -11.39 -65.74
CA MET A 1 41.17 -10.10 -65.06
C MET A 1 39.87 -10.13 -64.27
N LYS A 2 39.96 -9.87 -62.94
CA LYS A 2 38.94 -9.30 -62.02
C LYS A 2 37.55 -9.98 -61.96
N LYS A 3 37.25 -10.72 -60.87
CA LYS A 3 36.67 -10.29 -59.56
C LYS A 3 35.13 -10.26 -59.54
N ASN A 4 34.57 -11.15 -58.69
CA ASN A 4 33.61 -10.86 -57.59
C ASN A 4 32.18 -10.44 -57.98
N ILE A 5 31.10 -10.62 -57.21
CA ILE A 5 30.73 -11.29 -55.94
C ILE A 5 29.18 -11.26 -55.93
N TYR A 6 28.55 -12.23 -55.28
CA TYR A 6 27.12 -12.34 -54.96
C TYR A 6 26.47 -11.05 -54.37
N PHE A 7 25.19 -10.80 -54.67
CA PHE A 7 24.21 -10.25 -53.69
C PHE A 7 22.76 -10.49 -54.20
N LEU A 8 22.09 -11.56 -53.77
CA LEU A 8 21.17 -11.65 -52.62
C LEU A 8 19.83 -10.94 -52.80
N PHE A 9 18.82 -11.81 -52.98
CA PHE A 9 17.38 -11.60 -53.02
C PHE A 9 16.89 -10.72 -51.87
N PHE A 10 16.22 -9.61 -52.20
CA PHE A 10 15.44 -8.82 -51.26
C PHE A 10 14.01 -9.40 -51.21
N LEU A 11 13.81 -10.47 -50.43
CA LEU A 11 12.46 -10.90 -50.07
C LEU A 11 12.11 -10.26 -48.73
N GLY A 12 11.35 -9.17 -48.78
CA GLY A 12 10.79 -8.53 -47.61
C GLY A 12 9.86 -9.49 -46.87
N LEU A 13 10.36 -10.05 -45.76
CA LEU A 13 9.54 -10.66 -44.72
C LEU A 13 8.74 -9.55 -44.04
N PHE A 14 7.53 -9.32 -44.53
CA PHE A 14 6.45 -8.76 -43.73
C PHE A 14 6.18 -9.71 -42.57
N LEU A 15 6.70 -9.37 -41.39
CA LEU A 15 6.24 -9.97 -40.15
C LEU A 15 4.75 -9.62 -39.98
N PRO A 16 3.85 -10.59 -39.75
CA PRO A 16 2.48 -10.26 -39.43
C PRO A 16 2.45 -9.57 -38.07
N LEU A 17 1.86 -8.37 -38.03
CA LEU A 17 1.32 -7.79 -36.81
C LEU A 17 0.30 -8.80 -36.27
N ILE A 18 0.70 -9.60 -35.29
CA ILE A 18 -0.22 -10.48 -34.57
C ILE A 18 -1.21 -9.57 -33.86
N SER A 19 -2.41 -9.47 -34.43
CA SER A 19 -3.56 -8.89 -33.75
C SER A 19 -3.96 -9.84 -32.64
N PHE A 20 -3.52 -9.55 -31.41
CA PHE A 20 -3.89 -10.33 -30.23
C PHE A 20 -5.32 -9.99 -29.82
N SER A 21 -6.28 -10.75 -30.34
CA SER A 21 -7.63 -10.84 -29.76
C SER A 21 -7.66 -12.01 -28.79
N GLN A 22 -7.34 -11.76 -27.52
CA GLN A 22 -7.73 -12.65 -26.44
C GLN A 22 -8.91 -12.03 -25.68
N THR A 23 -9.91 -12.87 -25.43
CA THR A 23 -11.01 -12.63 -24.49
C THR A 23 -10.40 -12.28 -23.13
N LEU A 24 -10.32 -10.98 -22.85
CA LEU A 24 -10.01 -10.46 -21.53
C LEU A 24 -11.14 -10.89 -20.60
N ASP A 25 -10.79 -11.71 -19.62
CA ASP A 25 -11.63 -11.99 -18.47
C ASP A 25 -11.85 -10.65 -17.74
N GLU A 26 -13.05 -10.07 -17.88
CA GLU A 26 -13.36 -8.68 -17.46
C GLU A 26 -13.15 -8.43 -15.96
N ASN A 27 -12.99 -9.49 -15.16
CA ASN A 27 -12.81 -9.43 -13.72
C ASN A 27 -11.34 -9.40 -13.24
N LYS A 28 -10.34 -9.49 -14.12
CA LYS A 28 -8.92 -9.50 -13.71
C LYS A 28 -8.28 -8.13 -13.75
N SER A 29 -7.47 -7.84 -12.73
CA SER A 29 -6.66 -6.62 -12.68
C SER A 29 -5.58 -6.62 -13.78
N VAL A 30 -5.12 -5.41 -14.16
CA VAL A 30 -4.02 -5.24 -15.12
C VAL A 30 -2.79 -6.06 -14.67
N SER A 31 -2.48 -6.03 -13.39
CA SER A 31 -1.32 -6.71 -12.81
C SER A 31 -1.43 -8.24 -12.93
N GLU A 32 -2.59 -8.82 -12.66
CA GLU A 32 -2.80 -10.27 -12.82
C GLU A 32 -2.68 -10.71 -14.28
N LEU A 33 -3.22 -9.92 -15.21
CA LEU A 33 -3.14 -10.21 -16.64
C LEU A 33 -1.69 -10.21 -17.14
N VAL A 34 -0.89 -9.22 -16.72
CA VAL A 34 0.53 -9.14 -17.09
C VAL A 34 1.33 -10.26 -16.44
N LEU A 35 1.16 -10.52 -15.14
CA LEU A 35 1.85 -11.63 -14.45
C LEU A 35 1.53 -12.98 -15.09
N TYR A 36 0.27 -13.22 -15.46
CA TYR A 36 -0.14 -14.42 -16.18
C TYR A 36 0.62 -14.58 -17.50
N GLN A 37 0.71 -13.51 -18.30
CA GLN A 37 1.40 -13.54 -19.58
C GLN A 37 2.91 -13.80 -19.40
N LEU A 38 3.56 -13.08 -18.48
CA LEU A 38 4.99 -13.26 -18.17
C LEU A 38 5.28 -14.70 -17.70
N ASN A 39 4.45 -15.24 -16.82
CA ASN A 39 4.65 -16.58 -16.29
C ASN A 39 4.44 -17.66 -17.37
N LYS A 40 3.48 -17.45 -18.29
CA LYS A 40 3.24 -18.33 -19.43
C LYS A 40 4.46 -18.38 -20.37
N GLU A 41 4.99 -17.22 -20.75
CA GLU A 41 6.19 -17.12 -21.60
C GLU A 41 7.40 -17.79 -20.94
N ARG A 42 7.63 -17.52 -19.66
CA ARG A 42 8.71 -18.15 -18.89
C ARG A 42 8.56 -19.67 -18.79
N SER A 43 7.34 -20.17 -18.54
CA SER A 43 7.10 -21.60 -18.39
C SER A 43 7.42 -22.38 -19.67
N LEU A 44 7.08 -21.82 -20.83
CA LEU A 44 7.44 -22.39 -22.13
C LEU A 44 8.96 -22.40 -22.35
N LEU A 45 9.66 -21.32 -21.98
CA LEU A 45 11.12 -21.26 -22.05
C LEU A 45 11.78 -22.29 -21.14
N LYS A 46 11.31 -22.42 -19.90
CA LYS A 46 11.82 -23.41 -18.94
C LYS A 46 11.67 -24.83 -19.47
N GLU A 47 10.49 -25.19 -19.97
CA GLU A 47 10.25 -26.52 -20.52
C GLU A 47 11.21 -26.84 -21.68
N ASN A 48 11.46 -25.86 -22.56
CA ASN A 48 12.43 -26.01 -23.64
C ASN A 48 13.85 -26.26 -23.11
N VAL A 49 14.30 -25.46 -22.14
CA VAL A 49 15.63 -25.61 -21.54
C VAL A 49 15.77 -26.96 -20.83
N ASP A 50 14.79 -27.37 -20.03
CA ASP A 50 14.78 -28.66 -19.33
C ASP A 50 14.88 -29.83 -20.32
N ASN A 51 14.17 -29.77 -21.44
CA ASN A 51 14.23 -30.78 -22.48
C ASN A 51 15.60 -30.82 -23.16
N ARG A 52 16.22 -29.67 -23.45
CA ARG A 52 17.56 -29.61 -24.04
C ARG A 52 18.63 -30.13 -23.10
N ILE A 53 18.56 -29.79 -21.82
CA ILE A 53 19.47 -30.31 -20.79
C ILE A 53 19.38 -31.84 -20.70
N LYS A 54 18.16 -32.41 -20.67
CA LYS A 54 17.97 -33.87 -20.67
C LYS A 54 18.59 -34.55 -21.88
N LEU A 55 18.44 -33.96 -23.07
CA LEU A 55 19.06 -34.49 -24.29
C LEU A 55 20.60 -34.43 -24.23
N MET A 56 21.17 -33.34 -23.69
CA MET A 56 22.61 -33.20 -23.49
C MET A 56 23.13 -34.22 -22.47
N ASP A 57 22.42 -34.47 -21.38
CA ASP A 57 22.78 -35.46 -20.36
C ASP A 57 22.78 -36.90 -20.92
N ALA A 58 21.81 -37.22 -21.76
CA ALA A 58 21.79 -38.51 -22.47
C ALA A 58 23.01 -38.65 -23.41
N LYS A 59 23.36 -37.59 -24.15
CA LYS A 59 24.55 -37.58 -25.02
C LYS A 59 25.85 -37.75 -24.23
N ILE A 60 26.00 -37.04 -23.11
CA ILE A 60 27.17 -37.15 -22.23
C ILE A 60 27.28 -38.57 -21.69
N THR A 61 26.17 -39.18 -21.25
CA THR A 61 26.14 -40.55 -20.73
C THR A 61 26.60 -41.56 -21.79
N ASN A 62 26.08 -41.44 -23.02
CA ASN A 62 26.48 -42.29 -24.14
C ASN A 62 27.95 -42.09 -24.52
N LEU A 63 28.45 -40.86 -24.49
CA LEU A 63 29.87 -40.54 -24.72
C LEU A 63 30.75 -41.14 -23.62
N ASP A 64 30.34 -41.04 -22.36
CA ASP A 64 31.08 -41.61 -21.22
C ASP A 64 31.20 -43.14 -21.34
N GLU A 65 30.14 -43.83 -21.77
CA GLU A 65 30.18 -45.27 -22.05
C GLU A 65 31.09 -45.58 -23.25
N SER A 66 30.98 -44.81 -24.34
CA SER A 66 31.83 -44.97 -25.53
C SER A 66 33.31 -44.76 -25.22
N ILE A 67 33.66 -43.76 -24.42
CA ILE A 67 35.04 -43.48 -23.98
C ILE A 67 35.61 -44.65 -23.19
N ARG A 68 34.82 -45.23 -22.26
CA ARG A 68 35.23 -46.40 -21.46
C ARG A 68 35.53 -47.62 -22.32
N ASN A 69 34.74 -47.83 -23.38
CA ASN A 69 34.82 -48.99 -24.26
C ASN A 69 35.80 -48.81 -25.43
N THR A 70 36.40 -47.62 -25.59
CA THR A 70 37.38 -47.35 -26.65
C THR A 70 38.78 -47.79 -26.22
N SER A 71 39.55 -48.39 -27.13
CA SER A 71 40.95 -48.80 -26.85
C SER A 71 41.98 -47.83 -27.42
N SER A 72 41.63 -47.09 -28.48
CA SER A 72 42.51 -46.12 -29.13
C SER A 72 42.63 -44.83 -28.31
N SER A 73 43.86 -44.44 -27.96
CA SER A 73 44.11 -43.19 -27.24
C SER A 73 43.70 -41.96 -28.03
N THR A 74 43.91 -41.94 -29.35
CA THR A 74 43.53 -40.82 -30.21
C THR A 74 42.01 -40.65 -30.26
N GLU A 75 41.28 -41.75 -30.42
CA GLU A 75 39.82 -41.72 -30.47
C GLU A 75 39.20 -41.34 -29.12
N LYS A 76 39.85 -41.69 -28.00
CA LYS A 76 39.45 -41.19 -26.67
C LYS A 76 39.60 -39.67 -26.56
N VAL A 77 40.69 -39.11 -27.09
CA VAL A 77 40.90 -37.66 -27.06
C VAL A 77 39.81 -36.94 -27.85
N ASP A 78 39.46 -37.41 -29.04
CA ASP A 78 38.40 -36.82 -29.86
C ASP A 78 37.03 -36.85 -29.14
N LYS A 79 36.69 -37.99 -28.53
CA LYS A 79 35.45 -38.13 -27.73
C LYS A 79 35.43 -37.26 -26.48
N LEU A 80 36.58 -37.05 -25.83
CA LEU A 80 36.70 -36.14 -24.69
C LEU A 80 36.51 -34.68 -25.11
N ILE A 81 37.00 -34.28 -26.29
CA ILE A 81 36.75 -32.95 -26.85
C ILE A 81 35.26 -32.75 -27.12
N GLU A 82 34.60 -33.72 -27.76
CA GLU A 82 33.14 -33.67 -28.01
C GLU A 82 32.36 -33.56 -26.68
N ARG A 83 32.77 -34.31 -25.66
CA ARG A 83 32.17 -34.23 -24.32
C ARG A 83 32.32 -32.84 -23.71
N VAL A 84 33.50 -32.22 -23.82
CA VAL A 84 33.73 -30.85 -23.33
C VAL A 84 32.82 -29.86 -24.06
N GLN A 85 32.68 -29.97 -25.38
CA GLN A 85 31.77 -29.10 -26.16
C GLN A 85 30.31 -29.23 -25.69
N ILE A 86 29.82 -30.45 -25.45
CA ILE A 86 28.44 -30.65 -24.95
C ILE A 86 28.27 -30.10 -23.53
N LEU A 87 29.31 -30.20 -22.68
CA LEU A 87 29.28 -29.59 -21.35
C LEU A 87 29.25 -28.05 -21.43
N GLU A 88 30.00 -27.45 -22.34
CA GLU A 88 29.95 -26.01 -22.61
C GLU A 88 28.56 -25.57 -23.10
N GLU A 89 27.96 -26.31 -24.05
CA GLU A 89 26.60 -26.07 -24.50
C GLU A 89 25.58 -26.21 -23.36
N LYS A 90 25.72 -27.23 -22.51
CA LYS A 90 24.87 -27.42 -21.33
C LYS A 90 24.99 -26.25 -20.37
N GLN A 91 26.21 -25.75 -20.13
CA GLN A 91 26.42 -24.57 -19.28
C GLN A 91 25.74 -23.34 -19.88
N GLN A 92 25.78 -23.15 -21.20
CA GLN A 92 25.08 -22.04 -21.87
C GLN A 92 23.55 -22.13 -21.73
N GLU A 93 22.97 -23.34 -21.72
CA GLU A 93 21.53 -23.52 -21.49
C GLU A 93 21.13 -23.26 -20.03
N LEU A 94 21.93 -23.71 -19.07
CA LEU A 94 21.73 -23.37 -17.65
C LEU A 94 21.78 -21.86 -17.43
N ASP A 95 22.75 -21.20 -18.04
CA ASP A 95 22.91 -19.76 -18.02
C ASP A 95 21.72 -19.00 -18.63
N LYS A 96 21.08 -19.55 -19.67
CA LYS A 96 19.85 -19.00 -20.26
C LYS A 96 18.68 -19.09 -19.28
N ASN A 97 18.56 -20.20 -18.55
CA ASN A 97 17.53 -20.34 -17.52
C ASN A 97 17.69 -19.27 -16.43
N VAL A 98 18.92 -19.08 -15.92
CA VAL A 98 19.22 -18.07 -14.90
C VAL A 98 18.80 -16.67 -15.36
N VAL A 99 19.12 -16.28 -16.60
CA VAL A 99 18.67 -14.99 -17.14
C VAL A 99 17.15 -14.92 -17.26
N SER A 100 16.49 -15.98 -17.71
CA SER A 100 15.03 -16.04 -17.81
C SER A 100 14.34 -15.82 -16.46
N VAL A 101 14.89 -16.39 -15.38
CA VAL A 101 14.40 -16.17 -14.01
C VAL A 101 14.54 -14.71 -13.59
N TYR A 102 15.70 -14.09 -13.82
CA TYR A 102 15.91 -12.68 -13.48
C TYR A 102 15.05 -11.73 -14.30
N LYS A 103 14.85 -12.02 -15.59
CA LYS A 103 13.90 -11.31 -16.46
C LYS A 103 12.49 -11.30 -15.88
N TYR A 104 11.96 -12.49 -15.56
CA TYR A 104 10.63 -12.62 -14.97
C TYR A 104 10.54 -11.89 -13.61
N ASN A 105 11.48 -12.17 -12.70
CA ASN A 105 11.43 -11.62 -11.34
C ASN A 105 11.54 -10.08 -11.35
N PHE A 106 12.43 -9.51 -12.17
CA PHE A 106 12.57 -8.06 -12.24
C PHE A 106 11.37 -7.39 -12.92
N SER A 107 10.84 -7.97 -13.99
CA SER A 107 9.58 -7.50 -14.61
C SER A 107 8.41 -7.54 -13.63
N SER A 108 8.32 -8.60 -12.81
CA SER A 108 7.34 -8.72 -11.72
C SER A 108 7.53 -7.60 -10.68
N ALA A 109 8.77 -7.30 -10.28
CA ALA A 109 9.09 -6.20 -9.37
C ALA A 109 8.59 -4.85 -9.89
N VAL A 110 8.94 -4.53 -11.13
CA VAL A 110 8.52 -3.28 -11.79
C VAL A 110 7.01 -3.15 -11.86
N LEU A 111 6.31 -4.21 -12.24
CA LEU A 111 4.85 -4.24 -12.31
C LEU A 111 4.19 -4.03 -10.94
N ASN A 112 4.69 -4.70 -9.90
CA ASN A 112 4.14 -4.58 -8.56
C ASN A 112 4.35 -3.16 -8.02
N LEU A 113 5.51 -2.57 -8.25
CA LEU A 113 5.81 -1.20 -7.86
C LEU A 113 4.90 -0.19 -8.59
N ALA A 114 4.66 -0.40 -9.89
CA ALA A 114 3.70 0.39 -10.66
C ALA A 114 2.27 0.23 -10.12
N SER A 115 1.86 -0.97 -9.74
CA SER A 115 0.52 -1.24 -9.19
C SER A 115 0.28 -0.49 -7.89
N MET A 116 1.27 -0.48 -6.99
CA MET A 116 1.21 0.23 -5.71
C MET A 116 0.95 1.74 -5.87
N GLU A 117 1.45 2.37 -6.93
CA GLU A 117 1.20 3.80 -7.24
C GLU A 117 -0.31 4.12 -7.37
N ARG A 118 -1.11 3.15 -7.84
CA ARG A 118 -2.56 3.31 -8.00
C ARG A 118 -3.32 2.84 -6.76
N GLU A 119 -2.83 1.79 -6.10
CA GLU A 119 -3.43 1.24 -4.87
C GLU A 119 -3.38 2.25 -3.71
N ILE A 120 -2.35 3.07 -3.60
CA ILE A 120 -2.22 4.06 -2.51
C ILE A 120 -3.21 5.25 -2.65
N LYS A 121 -3.84 5.45 -3.82
CA LYS A 121 -4.59 6.68 -4.15
C LYS A 121 -6.12 6.72 -3.99
N PRO A 122 -6.89 5.67 -3.62
CA PRO A 122 -8.31 5.61 -3.96
C PRO A 122 -9.14 6.75 -3.33
N LEU A 123 -9.72 7.55 -4.22
CA LEU A 123 -10.59 8.70 -3.95
C LEU A 123 -11.83 8.33 -3.10
N ASN A 124 -12.32 7.10 -3.24
CA ASN A 124 -13.48 6.61 -2.49
C ASN A 124 -13.17 6.37 -1.01
N LEU A 125 -11.98 5.85 -0.70
CA LEU A 125 -11.52 5.77 0.69
C LEU A 125 -11.37 7.17 1.27
N PHE A 126 -10.79 8.11 0.52
CA PHE A 126 -10.62 9.49 0.98
C PHE A 126 -11.96 10.17 1.32
N ASN A 127 -12.97 10.06 0.46
CA ASN A 127 -14.27 10.69 0.68
C ASN A 127 -15.03 10.05 1.86
N SER A 128 -15.10 8.72 1.92
CA SER A 128 -15.78 8.02 3.00
C SER A 128 -15.09 8.22 4.36
N SER A 129 -13.74 8.16 4.39
CA SER A 129 -12.96 8.45 5.59
C SER A 129 -13.18 9.87 6.07
N ARG A 130 -13.16 10.87 5.18
CA ARG A 130 -13.42 12.27 5.56
C ARG A 130 -14.78 12.44 6.23
N ASP A 131 -15.82 11.84 5.67
CA ASP A 131 -17.17 11.96 6.20
C ASP A 131 -17.32 11.27 7.57
N PHE A 132 -16.63 10.14 7.76
CA PHE A 132 -16.54 9.47 9.06
C PHE A 132 -15.83 10.35 10.10
N TYR A 133 -14.60 10.79 9.84
CA TYR A 133 -13.82 11.60 10.79
C TYR A 133 -14.50 12.94 11.10
N THR A 134 -15.09 13.60 10.10
CA THR A 134 -15.89 14.83 10.34
C THR A 134 -17.06 14.58 11.27
N THR A 135 -17.67 13.39 11.22
CA THR A 135 -18.78 13.04 12.12
C THR A 135 -18.26 12.69 13.49
N LEU A 136 -17.11 12.02 13.56
CA LEU A 136 -16.44 11.62 14.80
C LEU A 136 -16.11 12.86 15.63
N ASP A 137 -15.53 13.89 15.00
CA ASP A 137 -15.22 15.17 15.66
C ASP A 137 -16.48 15.91 16.10
N LYS A 138 -17.59 15.78 15.36
CA LYS A 138 -18.87 16.37 15.77
C LYS A 138 -19.44 15.74 17.05
N VAL A 139 -19.18 14.46 17.31
CA VAL A 139 -19.58 13.77 18.56
C VAL A 139 -18.72 14.23 19.73
N SER A 140 -17.43 14.48 19.50
CA SER A 140 -16.48 14.93 20.53
C SER A 140 -16.63 16.40 20.94
N ASN A 141 -17.54 17.16 20.33
CA ASN A 141 -17.71 18.58 20.63
C ASN A 141 -19.10 18.85 21.26
N PRO A 142 -19.15 19.23 22.56
CA PRO A 142 -20.41 19.43 23.27
C PRO A 142 -21.21 20.65 22.74
N MET A 143 -20.56 21.60 22.04
CA MET A 143 -21.24 22.73 21.40
C MET A 143 -22.19 22.29 20.27
N ASN A 144 -22.04 21.06 19.75
CA ASN A 144 -22.91 20.50 18.73
C ASN A 144 -24.21 19.90 19.28
N TYR A 145 -24.44 20.00 20.60
CA TYR A 145 -25.62 19.48 21.27
C TYR A 145 -26.58 20.61 21.63
N GLU A 146 -27.87 20.31 21.53
CA GLU A 146 -28.93 21.30 21.70
C GLU A 146 -28.85 21.96 23.08
N GLY A 147 -28.91 23.30 23.08
CA GLY A 147 -28.93 24.10 24.31
C GLY A 147 -27.58 24.23 25.02
N TYR A 148 -26.53 23.51 24.62
CA TYR A 148 -25.21 23.56 25.26
C TYR A 148 -24.55 24.93 25.08
N ALA A 149 -24.45 25.43 23.85
CA ALA A 149 -23.82 26.74 23.57
C ALA A 149 -24.51 27.90 24.31
N ALA A 150 -25.84 27.86 24.43
CA ALA A 150 -26.59 28.88 25.16
C ALA A 150 -26.36 28.78 26.68
N TRP A 151 -26.31 27.56 27.22
CA TRP A 151 -25.97 27.35 28.63
C TRP A 151 -24.51 27.72 28.94
N PHE A 152 -23.59 27.38 28.04
CA PHE A 152 -22.17 27.63 28.22
C PHE A 152 -21.88 29.13 28.38
N LYS A 153 -22.61 30.01 27.67
CA LYS A 153 -22.52 31.47 27.87
C LYS A 153 -22.92 31.92 29.27
N GLU A 154 -23.94 31.32 29.87
CA GLU A 154 -24.34 31.61 31.25
C GLU A 154 -23.28 31.13 32.25
N PHE A 155 -22.67 29.99 31.96
CA PHE A 155 -21.56 29.46 32.74
C PHE A 155 -20.28 30.32 32.60
N GLU A 156 -19.94 30.78 31.40
CA GLU A 156 -18.84 31.71 31.14
C GLU A 156 -19.04 33.02 31.92
N LYS A 157 -20.27 33.55 31.93
CA LYS A 157 -20.61 34.73 32.71
C LYS A 157 -20.38 34.52 34.21
N TYR A 158 -20.79 33.37 34.75
CA TYR A 158 -20.50 33.00 36.14
C TYR A 158 -19.00 32.96 36.43
N ILE A 159 -18.20 32.34 35.54
CA ILE A 159 -16.74 32.31 35.69
C ILE A 159 -16.18 33.74 35.75
N GLU A 160 -16.57 34.60 34.81
CA GLU A 160 -16.07 35.98 34.73
C GLU A 160 -16.44 36.84 35.95
N GLU A 161 -17.63 36.62 36.51
CA GLU A 161 -18.10 37.33 37.69
C GLU A 161 -17.40 36.87 38.98
N ASN A 162 -16.97 35.60 39.06
CA ASN A 162 -16.47 34.98 40.30
C ASN A 162 -14.96 34.65 40.27
N LYS A 163 -14.27 34.80 39.13
CA LYS A 163 -12.84 34.46 39.01
C LYS A 163 -11.91 35.26 39.94
N LYS A 164 -12.29 36.48 40.33
CA LYS A 164 -11.48 37.30 41.24
C LYS A 164 -11.47 36.75 42.66
N ASP A 165 -12.52 36.04 43.04
CA ASP A 165 -12.72 35.52 44.38
C ASP A 165 -12.38 34.01 44.48
N GLU A 166 -12.36 33.30 43.34
CA GLU A 166 -12.02 31.88 43.25
C GLU A 166 -10.85 31.61 42.29
N ALA A 167 -9.67 31.33 42.85
CA ALA A 167 -8.46 31.02 42.07
C ALA A 167 -8.62 29.86 41.07
N ARG A 168 -9.53 28.91 41.34
CA ARG A 168 -9.84 27.80 40.42
C ARG A 168 -10.63 28.26 39.20
N LEU A 169 -11.56 29.20 39.38
CA LEU A 169 -12.32 29.80 38.26
C LEU A 169 -11.44 30.75 37.46
N ASP A 170 -10.49 31.42 38.10
CA ASP A 170 -9.45 32.20 37.41
C ASP A 170 -8.60 31.31 36.50
N ALA A 171 -8.10 30.18 37.02
CA ALA A 171 -7.37 29.21 36.22
C ALA A 171 -8.21 28.67 35.06
N LEU A 172 -9.49 28.34 35.29
CA LEU A 172 -10.41 27.88 34.24
C LEU A 172 -10.66 28.96 33.17
N SER A 173 -10.86 30.22 33.57
CA SER A 173 -11.01 31.36 32.65
C SER A 173 -9.79 31.51 31.74
N HIS A 174 -8.58 31.44 32.31
CA HIS A 174 -7.34 31.47 31.53
C HIS A 174 -7.24 30.28 30.57
N ILE A 175 -7.62 29.07 30.99
CA ILE A 175 -7.59 27.91 30.09
C ILE A 175 -8.57 28.11 28.93
N ILE A 176 -9.82 28.51 29.19
CA ILE A 176 -10.83 28.77 28.14
C ILE A 176 -10.36 29.85 27.14
N GLN A 177 -9.71 30.90 27.64
CA GLN A 177 -9.15 31.97 26.79
C GLN A 177 -8.00 31.47 25.90
N VAL A 178 -7.15 30.57 26.41
CA VAL A 178 -5.99 30.03 25.68
C VAL A 178 -6.38 28.94 24.69
N THR A 179 -7.37 28.11 25.02
CA THR A 179 -7.79 26.97 24.19
C THR A 179 -8.74 27.34 23.05
N GLY A 180 -9.11 28.62 22.93
CA GLY A 180 -10.22 29.04 22.09
C GLY A 180 -11.56 28.59 22.68
N ASN A 181 -12.65 29.15 22.16
CA ASN A 181 -14.01 28.73 22.54
C ASN A 181 -14.13 27.21 22.31
N LEU A 182 -14.88 26.48 23.15
CA LEU A 182 -15.04 25.02 23.10
C LEU A 182 -15.42 24.47 21.71
N ALA A 183 -15.91 25.34 20.83
CA ALA A 183 -16.22 25.08 19.44
C ALA A 183 -15.00 24.75 18.55
N GLU A 184 -13.78 25.14 18.92
CA GLU A 184 -12.58 25.04 18.05
C GLU A 184 -11.84 23.68 18.10
N GLY A 185 -12.40 22.69 18.80
CA GLY A 185 -11.92 21.31 18.72
C GLY A 185 -10.81 20.92 19.71
N THR A 186 -10.59 21.71 20.76
CA THR A 186 -9.69 21.33 21.86
C THR A 186 -10.22 20.07 22.57
N PRO A 187 -9.44 18.98 22.68
CA PRO A 187 -9.91 17.74 23.31
C PRO A 187 -10.31 17.94 24.78
N PHE A 188 -11.49 17.45 25.15
CA PHE A 188 -11.98 17.44 26.53
C PHE A 188 -11.33 16.33 27.35
N THR A 189 -10.02 16.40 27.54
CA THR A 189 -9.27 15.36 28.26
C THR A 189 -8.31 15.95 29.30
N GLY A 190 -7.92 15.11 30.27
CA GLY A 190 -6.91 15.45 31.28
C GLY A 190 -7.29 16.61 32.21
N MET A 191 -6.33 17.49 32.48
CA MET A 191 -6.46 18.58 33.46
C MET A 191 -7.54 19.60 33.11
N PHE A 192 -7.79 19.84 31.81
CA PHE A 192 -8.84 20.74 31.37
C PHE A 192 -10.23 20.22 31.72
N ALA A 193 -10.50 18.93 31.46
CA ALA A 193 -11.76 18.30 31.83
C ALA A 193 -12.00 18.37 33.34
N GLY A 194 -10.97 18.12 34.15
CA GLY A 194 -11.04 18.24 35.61
C GLY A 194 -11.44 19.64 36.08
N SER A 195 -10.74 20.68 35.62
CA SER A 195 -11.05 22.07 35.97
C SER A 195 -12.43 22.50 35.49
N LEU A 196 -12.87 22.03 34.32
CA LEU A 196 -14.19 22.31 33.80
C LEU A 196 -15.28 21.63 34.64
N PHE A 197 -15.12 20.36 35.03
CA PHE A 197 -16.08 19.67 35.88
C PHE A 197 -16.21 20.31 37.25
N ASP A 198 -15.08 20.70 37.86
CA ASP A 198 -15.08 21.44 39.13
C ASP A 198 -15.79 22.79 38.98
N GLY A 199 -15.51 23.54 37.92
CA GLY A 199 -16.16 24.82 37.63
C GLY A 199 -17.67 24.68 37.45
N ILE A 200 -18.11 23.69 36.65
CA ILE A 200 -19.54 23.41 36.45
C ILE A 200 -20.18 22.98 37.77
N GLY A 201 -19.48 22.18 38.59
CA GLY A 201 -19.93 21.78 39.92
C GLY A 201 -20.15 22.98 40.84
N SER A 202 -19.19 23.91 40.91
CA SER A 202 -19.33 25.17 41.64
C SER A 202 -20.52 25.99 41.13
N PHE A 203 -20.68 26.10 39.82
CA PHE A 203 -21.81 26.80 39.21
C PHE A 203 -23.16 26.16 39.58
N VAL A 204 -23.27 24.84 39.52
CA VAL A 204 -24.50 24.13 39.94
C VAL A 204 -24.83 24.38 41.41
N ASN A 205 -23.80 24.44 42.26
CA ASN A 205 -23.96 24.63 43.70
C ASN A 205 -24.28 26.07 44.10
N SER A 206 -23.87 27.06 43.29
CA SER A 206 -24.21 28.47 43.53
C SER A 206 -25.68 28.79 43.21
N LEU A 207 -26.34 27.95 42.40
CA LEU A 207 -27.74 28.11 42.01
C LEU A 207 -28.72 27.74 43.14
N GLY A 208 -29.52 28.72 43.55
CA GLY A 208 -30.48 28.61 44.65
C GLY A 208 -31.85 28.02 44.23
N ARG A 209 -32.82 28.05 45.15
CA ARG A 209 -34.21 27.60 44.89
C ARG A 209 -34.93 28.41 43.80
N ARG A 210 -34.50 29.64 43.56
CA ARG A 210 -35.09 30.54 42.55
C ARG A 210 -34.64 30.20 41.11
N ASP A 211 -33.51 29.51 40.98
CA ASP A 211 -32.90 29.18 39.68
C ASP A 211 -33.04 27.70 39.35
N LYS A 212 -34.16 27.08 39.77
CA LYS A 212 -34.40 25.64 39.66
C LYS A 212 -34.20 25.12 38.24
N ASP A 213 -34.76 25.82 37.24
CA ASP A 213 -34.67 25.42 35.83
C ASP A 213 -33.24 25.51 35.31
N LEU A 214 -32.50 26.55 35.69
CA LEU A 214 -31.09 26.70 35.33
C LEU A 214 -30.24 25.62 36.00
N ARG A 215 -30.54 25.25 37.25
CA ARG A 215 -29.86 24.18 37.97
C ARG A 215 -30.09 22.81 37.30
N GLU A 216 -31.33 22.50 36.91
CA GLU A 216 -31.66 21.28 36.18
C GLU A 216 -30.96 21.25 34.81
N LYS A 217 -30.97 22.38 34.08
CA LYS A 217 -30.25 22.54 32.81
C LYS A 217 -28.75 22.34 33.01
N SER A 218 -28.14 22.96 34.02
CA SER A 218 -26.72 22.82 34.33
C SER A 218 -26.34 21.39 34.71
N MET A 219 -27.19 20.67 35.45
CA MET A 219 -26.97 19.25 35.74
C MET A 219 -27.02 18.39 34.47
N LYS A 220 -27.94 18.68 33.54
CA LYS A 220 -28.01 18.01 32.23
C LYS A 220 -26.75 18.28 31.40
N MET A 221 -26.29 19.53 31.36
CA MET A 221 -25.08 19.91 30.61
C MET A 221 -23.81 19.34 31.25
N PHE A 222 -23.76 19.22 32.58
CA PHE A 222 -22.69 18.53 33.29
C PHE A 222 -22.58 17.08 32.84
N LYS A 223 -23.69 16.32 32.89
CA LYS A 223 -23.72 14.92 32.45
C LYS A 223 -23.34 14.75 30.97
N LEU A 224 -23.87 15.61 30.09
CA LEU A 224 -23.47 15.63 28.67
C LEU A 224 -21.97 15.89 28.52
N THR A 225 -21.42 16.87 29.22
CA THR A 225 -19.97 17.17 29.20
C THR A 225 -19.16 15.96 29.67
N THR A 226 -19.63 15.24 30.69
CA THR A 226 -18.99 14.01 31.17
C THR A 226 -18.99 12.92 30.11
N SER A 227 -20.15 12.63 29.48
CA SER A 227 -20.22 11.64 28.40
C SER A 227 -19.34 12.02 27.21
N VAL A 228 -19.36 13.28 26.77
CA VAL A 228 -18.51 13.76 25.66
C VAL A 228 -17.02 13.69 26.00
N SER A 229 -16.63 14.03 27.23
CA SER A 229 -15.24 13.94 27.68
C SER A 229 -14.73 12.50 27.70
N GLN A 230 -15.53 11.56 28.23
CA GLN A 230 -15.16 10.15 28.23
C GLN A 230 -15.09 9.57 26.81
N PHE A 231 -16.05 9.93 25.94
CA PHE A 231 -16.01 9.57 24.52
C PHE A 231 -14.74 10.10 23.84
N THR A 232 -14.40 11.37 24.09
CA THR A 232 -13.21 12.01 23.50
C THR A 232 -11.92 11.39 24.00
N HIS A 233 -11.84 11.08 25.30
CA HIS A 233 -10.69 10.34 25.84
C HIS A 233 -10.49 8.99 25.16
N ASP A 234 -11.55 8.19 25.03
CA ASP A 234 -11.47 6.88 24.38
C ASP A 234 -11.16 7.03 22.87
N LYS A 235 -11.70 8.07 22.22
CA LYS A 235 -11.39 8.43 20.81
C LYS A 235 -9.91 8.76 20.63
N ASP A 236 -9.35 9.61 21.48
CA ASP A 236 -7.96 10.08 21.37
C ASP A 236 -6.94 8.94 21.47
N LEU A 237 -7.25 7.90 22.26
CA LEU A 237 -6.45 6.67 22.33
C LEU A 237 -6.41 5.94 20.98
N ILE A 238 -7.50 5.96 20.22
CA ILE A 238 -7.58 5.37 18.88
C ILE A 238 -6.91 6.30 17.85
N GLU A 239 -7.09 7.61 17.96
CA GLU A 239 -6.47 8.60 17.06
C GLU A 239 -4.95 8.64 17.18
N THR A 240 -4.40 8.32 18.35
CA THR A 240 -2.94 8.15 18.53
C THR A 240 -2.38 7.06 17.61
N GLU A 241 -3.06 5.90 17.52
CA GLU A 241 -2.68 4.83 16.59
C GLU A 241 -2.90 5.26 15.14
N TRP A 242 -4.00 5.96 14.85
CA TRP A 242 -4.25 6.49 13.51
C TRP A 242 -3.14 7.43 13.03
N ASN A 243 -2.65 8.33 13.89
CA ASN A 243 -1.54 9.22 13.58
C ASN A 243 -0.24 8.44 13.32
N ALA A 244 0.01 7.38 14.08
CA ALA A 244 1.15 6.50 13.84
C ALA A 244 1.04 5.76 12.49
N ILE A 245 -0.16 5.27 12.14
CA ILE A 245 -0.44 4.66 10.83
C ILE A 245 -0.23 5.68 9.70
N ALA A 246 -0.78 6.89 9.83
CA ALA A 246 -0.65 7.96 8.84
C ALA A 246 0.82 8.29 8.56
N LYS A 247 1.64 8.43 9.62
CA LYS A 247 3.08 8.62 9.47
C LYS A 247 3.74 7.46 8.73
N SER A 248 3.41 6.21 9.07
CA SER A 248 3.95 5.04 8.37
C SER A 248 3.52 4.97 6.89
N LEU A 249 2.31 5.43 6.56
CA LEU A 249 1.85 5.53 5.16
C LEU A 249 2.64 6.57 4.37
N ASP A 250 2.94 7.72 4.97
CA ASP A 250 3.73 8.76 4.31
C ASP A 250 5.19 8.34 4.13
N GLU A 251 5.77 7.65 5.11
CA GLU A 251 7.08 7.00 4.97
C GLU A 251 7.07 5.95 3.85
N LEU A 252 6.02 5.11 3.76
CA LEU A 252 5.88 4.12 2.69
C LEU A 252 5.78 4.79 1.32
N LYS A 253 4.99 5.87 1.18
CA LYS A 253 4.89 6.65 -0.06
C LYS A 253 6.25 7.19 -0.48
N ALA A 254 7.01 7.77 0.45
CA ALA A 254 8.34 8.30 0.14
C ALA A 254 9.31 7.20 -0.33
N LEU A 255 9.28 6.02 0.31
CA LEU A 255 10.09 4.88 -0.09
C LEU A 255 9.66 4.30 -1.44
N GLN A 256 8.36 4.24 -1.71
CA GLN A 256 7.81 3.81 -3.00
C GLN A 256 8.20 4.80 -4.11
N GLU A 257 8.12 6.11 -3.88
CA GLU A 257 8.52 7.11 -4.87
C GLU A 257 10.03 7.02 -5.17
N LYS A 258 10.85 6.81 -4.13
CA LYS A 258 12.29 6.56 -4.30
C LYS A 258 12.53 5.32 -5.17
N SER A 259 11.86 4.21 -4.87
CA SER A 259 11.98 2.97 -5.63
C SER A 259 11.47 3.13 -7.07
N MET A 260 10.41 3.92 -7.29
CA MET A 260 9.88 4.25 -8.62
C MET A 260 10.90 5.04 -9.43
N ASN A 261 11.52 6.07 -8.85
CA ASN A 261 12.56 6.83 -9.54
C ASN A 261 13.76 5.93 -9.89
N GLU A 262 14.19 5.07 -8.98
CA GLU A 262 15.32 4.17 -9.25
C GLU A 262 15.00 3.15 -10.35
N ASN A 263 13.88 2.44 -10.24
CA ASN A 263 13.56 1.38 -11.18
C ASN A 263 13.06 1.94 -12.52
N ILE A 264 12.05 2.80 -12.51
CA ILE A 264 11.41 3.28 -13.74
C ILE A 264 12.28 4.31 -14.45
N VAL A 265 12.85 5.28 -13.73
CA VAL A 265 13.59 6.38 -14.36
C VAL A 265 15.06 6.02 -14.57
N ASN A 266 15.77 5.58 -13.54
CA ASN A 266 17.22 5.40 -13.64
C ASN A 266 17.59 4.11 -14.37
N ILE A 267 17.00 2.97 -13.99
CA ILE A 267 17.32 1.66 -14.60
C ILE A 267 16.68 1.51 -15.97
N LEU A 268 15.37 1.75 -16.07
CA LEU A 268 14.63 1.56 -17.34
C LEU A 268 14.71 2.75 -18.29
N GLY A 269 15.13 3.93 -17.82
CA GLY A 269 15.23 5.13 -18.66
C GLY A 269 13.88 5.73 -19.05
N ILE A 270 12.79 5.40 -18.33
CA ILE A 270 11.44 5.86 -18.65
C ILE A 270 11.19 7.22 -18.02
N ASN A 271 10.63 8.15 -18.79
CA ASN A 271 10.28 9.47 -18.27
C ASN A 271 9.12 9.39 -17.28
N LYS A 272 9.27 10.00 -16.09
CA LYS A 272 8.24 10.02 -15.02
C LYS A 272 6.90 10.60 -15.48
N ASN A 273 6.90 11.67 -16.29
CA ASN A 273 5.67 12.28 -16.79
C ASN A 273 4.98 11.39 -17.83
N GLU A 274 5.76 10.70 -18.65
CA GLU A 274 5.21 9.70 -19.58
C GLU A 274 4.56 8.55 -18.82
N PHE A 275 5.26 7.99 -17.82
CA PHE A 275 4.72 6.93 -16.97
C PHE A 275 3.39 7.36 -16.32
N LYS A 276 3.38 8.56 -15.71
CA LYS A 276 2.16 9.10 -15.09
C LYS A 276 1.01 9.20 -16.09
N LYS A 277 1.26 9.75 -17.28
CA LYS A 277 0.23 9.93 -18.33
C LYS A 277 -0.29 8.61 -18.88
N ARG A 278 0.60 7.64 -19.17
CA ARG A 278 0.27 6.39 -19.86
C ARG A 278 -0.19 5.27 -18.92
N PHE A 279 0.09 5.38 -17.62
CA PHE A 279 -0.29 4.37 -16.64
C PHE A 279 -1.13 4.91 -15.47
N THR A 280 -0.61 5.90 -14.74
CA THR A 280 -1.23 6.38 -13.49
C THR A 280 -2.58 7.05 -13.76
N ASP A 281 -2.60 7.99 -14.71
CA ASP A 281 -3.76 8.82 -15.03
C ASP A 281 -4.61 8.20 -16.16
N GLU A 282 -4.11 7.15 -16.83
CA GLU A 282 -4.85 6.45 -17.88
C GLU A 282 -6.02 5.66 -17.28
N THR A 283 -7.20 5.83 -17.87
CA THR A 283 -8.45 5.19 -17.45
C THR A 283 -8.70 3.88 -18.17
N ASP A 284 -8.25 3.76 -19.43
CA ASP A 284 -8.41 2.56 -20.24
C ASP A 284 -7.51 1.43 -19.73
N ALA A 285 -8.12 0.35 -19.25
CA ALA A 285 -7.39 -0.82 -18.75
C ALA A 285 -6.53 -1.49 -19.82
N LYS A 286 -6.98 -1.56 -21.08
CA LYS A 286 -6.23 -2.22 -22.17
C LYS A 286 -4.96 -1.45 -22.50
N LYS A 287 -5.05 -0.12 -22.57
CA LYS A 287 -3.87 0.74 -22.81
C LYS A 287 -2.85 0.62 -21.69
N ARG A 288 -3.31 0.53 -20.43
CA ARG A 288 -2.43 0.31 -19.28
C ARG A 288 -1.75 -1.04 -19.33
N THR A 289 -2.49 -2.10 -19.62
CA THR A 289 -1.92 -3.45 -19.78
C THR A 289 -0.85 -3.45 -20.84
N GLN A 290 -1.12 -2.89 -22.02
CA GLN A 290 -0.11 -2.81 -23.08
C GLN A 290 1.12 -2.03 -22.66
N TYR A 291 0.94 -0.86 -22.04
CA TYR A 291 2.06 -0.04 -21.61
C TYR A 291 2.93 -0.74 -20.55
N ILE A 292 2.32 -1.45 -19.60
CA ILE A 292 3.08 -2.24 -18.64
C ILE A 292 3.82 -3.41 -19.31
N LEU A 293 3.21 -4.09 -20.28
CA LEU A 293 3.91 -5.13 -21.05
C LEU A 293 5.13 -4.55 -21.79
N ASP A 294 5.00 -3.35 -22.36
CA ASP A 294 6.12 -2.65 -23.00
C ASP A 294 7.23 -2.36 -21.97
N ILE A 295 6.88 -1.89 -20.77
CA ILE A 295 7.81 -1.66 -19.67
C ILE A 295 8.48 -2.95 -19.21
N SER A 296 7.72 -4.05 -19.06
CA SER A 296 8.28 -5.35 -18.71
C SER A 296 9.31 -5.79 -19.73
N LYS A 297 9.06 -5.60 -21.03
CA LYS A 297 10.04 -5.90 -22.07
C LYS A 297 11.31 -5.07 -21.97
N ILE A 298 11.19 -3.77 -21.69
CA ILE A 298 12.36 -2.90 -21.42
C ILE A 298 13.16 -3.43 -20.22
N ALA A 299 12.47 -3.86 -19.16
CA ALA A 299 13.10 -4.45 -17.98
C ALA A 299 13.86 -5.73 -18.31
N GLU A 300 13.29 -6.60 -19.14
CA GLU A 300 13.99 -7.81 -19.61
C GLU A 300 15.22 -7.50 -20.45
N ASP A 301 15.14 -6.50 -21.33
CA ASP A 301 16.25 -6.08 -22.19
C ASP A 301 17.39 -5.50 -21.35
N LYS A 302 17.08 -4.78 -20.26
CA LYS A 302 18.09 -4.26 -19.31
C LYS A 302 18.86 -5.36 -18.59
N ILE A 303 18.22 -6.48 -18.27
CA ILE A 303 18.91 -7.66 -17.72
C ILE A 303 19.96 -8.19 -18.71
N VAL A 304 19.58 -8.30 -19.99
CA VAL A 304 20.50 -8.79 -21.04
C VAL A 304 21.64 -7.80 -21.28
N GLU A 305 21.33 -6.51 -21.31
CA GLU A 305 22.30 -5.44 -21.46
C GLU A 305 23.34 -5.48 -20.33
N GLU A 306 22.91 -5.52 -19.07
CA GLU A 306 23.87 -5.53 -17.96
C GLU A 306 24.66 -6.83 -17.85
N ARG A 307 24.05 -7.97 -18.17
CA ARG A 307 24.81 -9.22 -18.27
C ARG A 307 25.94 -9.11 -19.29
N SER A 308 25.71 -8.44 -20.42
CA SER A 308 26.73 -8.28 -21.48
C SER A 308 27.87 -7.35 -21.09
N LYS A 309 27.61 -6.37 -20.20
CA LYS A 309 28.61 -5.39 -19.74
C LYS A 309 29.36 -5.84 -18.49
N ASN A 310 28.68 -6.52 -17.56
CA ASN A 310 29.18 -6.92 -16.25
C ASN A 310 28.83 -8.38 -15.93
N ALA A 311 29.46 -9.31 -16.68
CA ALA A 311 29.11 -10.73 -16.64
C ALA A 311 29.19 -11.39 -15.25
N GLU A 312 30.05 -10.89 -14.36
CA GLU A 312 30.24 -11.45 -13.01
C GLU A 312 29.23 -10.92 -11.99
N ASN A 313 28.91 -9.61 -12.02
CA ASN A 313 28.17 -8.96 -10.93
C ASN A 313 26.80 -8.36 -11.34
N TRP A 314 26.35 -8.57 -12.58
CA TRP A 314 25.08 -8.00 -13.09
C TRP A 314 23.86 -8.31 -12.23
N LYS A 315 23.85 -9.40 -11.45
CA LYS A 315 22.69 -9.84 -10.67
C LYS A 315 22.39 -8.97 -9.45
N GLN A 316 23.44 -8.41 -8.82
CA GLN A 316 23.33 -7.84 -7.48
C GLN A 316 22.36 -6.66 -7.42
N ASP A 317 22.44 -5.75 -8.40
CA ASP A 317 21.61 -4.55 -8.41
C ASP A 317 20.13 -4.88 -8.60
N PHE A 318 19.81 -5.76 -9.56
CA PHE A 318 18.44 -6.24 -9.75
C PHE A 318 17.92 -6.98 -8.52
N TYR A 319 18.75 -7.82 -7.88
CA TYR A 319 18.38 -8.50 -6.65
C TYR A 319 18.03 -7.51 -5.53
N ASN A 320 18.85 -6.49 -5.32
CA ASN A 320 18.61 -5.44 -4.32
C ASN A 320 17.29 -4.69 -4.59
N GLN A 321 17.01 -4.38 -5.86
CA GLN A 321 15.74 -3.74 -6.24
C GLN A 321 14.54 -4.66 -5.98
N MET A 322 14.64 -5.94 -6.37
CA MET A 322 13.59 -6.94 -6.15
C MET A 322 13.27 -7.08 -4.66
N VAL A 323 14.28 -7.22 -3.79
CA VAL A 323 14.10 -7.28 -2.33
C VAL A 323 13.45 -6.00 -1.80
N THR A 324 13.85 -4.83 -2.32
CA THR A 324 13.25 -3.54 -1.93
C THR A 324 11.76 -3.50 -2.25
N VAL A 325 11.35 -3.90 -3.47
CA VAL A 325 9.93 -3.91 -3.86
C VAL A 325 9.13 -4.92 -3.05
N GLN A 326 9.67 -6.12 -2.80
CA GLN A 326 9.00 -7.12 -1.97
C GLN A 326 8.75 -6.60 -0.55
N ASN A 327 9.76 -5.97 0.05
CA ASN A 327 9.64 -5.34 1.37
C ASN A 327 8.60 -4.21 1.39
N LEU A 328 8.51 -3.40 0.33
CA LEU A 328 7.47 -2.37 0.20
C LEU A 328 6.07 -3.00 0.20
N LYS A 329 5.87 -4.09 -0.56
CA LYS A 329 4.59 -4.78 -0.64
C LYS A 329 4.18 -5.43 0.68
N ILE A 330 5.13 -6.04 1.40
CA ILE A 330 4.90 -6.55 2.77
C ILE A 330 4.47 -5.42 3.70
N ARG A 331 5.22 -4.30 3.72
CA ARG A 331 4.90 -3.14 4.57
C ARG A 331 3.53 -2.57 4.26
N PHE A 332 3.17 -2.48 2.98
CA PHE A 332 1.84 -2.05 2.57
C PHE A 332 0.76 -2.99 3.11
N GLY A 333 0.92 -4.32 2.93
CA GLY A 333 0.03 -5.32 3.51
C GLY A 333 -0.12 -5.19 5.02
N THR A 334 0.99 -5.04 5.76
CA THR A 334 0.96 -4.80 7.22
C THR A 334 0.22 -3.52 7.59
N LEU A 335 0.39 -2.43 6.83
CA LEU A 335 -0.34 -1.19 7.08
C LEU A 335 -1.83 -1.34 6.81
N THR A 336 -2.23 -2.07 5.76
CA THR A 336 -3.64 -2.34 5.51
C THR A 336 -4.29 -3.13 6.64
N PHE A 337 -3.56 -4.07 7.25
CA PHE A 337 -4.03 -4.80 8.43
C PHE A 337 -4.19 -3.88 9.64
N ARG A 338 -3.19 -3.04 9.95
CA ARG A 338 -3.26 -2.06 11.04
C ARG A 338 -4.43 -1.08 10.88
N ILE A 339 -4.73 -0.66 9.66
CA ILE A 339 -5.89 0.19 9.37
C ILE A 339 -7.19 -0.54 9.71
N LEU A 340 -7.36 -1.80 9.28
CA LEU A 340 -8.54 -2.59 9.62
C LEU A 340 -8.72 -2.77 11.13
N GLU A 341 -7.64 -3.12 11.84
CA GLU A 341 -7.68 -3.22 13.31
C GLU A 341 -8.07 -1.89 13.97
N ASN A 342 -7.60 -0.77 13.42
CA ASN A 342 -7.96 0.56 13.93
C ASN A 342 -9.44 0.89 13.67
N LEU A 343 -9.98 0.50 12.51
CA LEU A 343 -11.43 0.61 12.24
C LEU A 343 -12.25 -0.26 13.21
N ASP A 344 -11.75 -1.43 13.60
CA ASP A 344 -12.40 -2.25 14.64
C ASP A 344 -12.40 -1.58 16.01
N LYS A 345 -11.34 -0.86 16.38
CA LYS A 345 -11.34 -0.04 17.61
C LYS A 345 -12.43 1.03 17.58
N TYR A 346 -12.63 1.71 16.46
CA TYR A 346 -13.74 2.66 16.31
C TYR A 346 -15.11 1.98 16.43
N LYS A 347 -15.27 0.75 15.94
CA LYS A 347 -16.51 -0.02 16.11
C LYS A 347 -16.80 -0.33 17.59
N LEU A 348 -15.76 -0.68 18.36
CA LEU A 348 -15.87 -0.87 19.80
C LEU A 348 -16.26 0.42 20.52
N LEU A 349 -15.65 1.55 20.15
CA LEU A 349 -16.01 2.88 20.67
C LEU A 349 -17.50 3.17 20.41
N ILE A 350 -17.96 3.03 19.18
CA ILE A 350 -19.37 3.25 18.80
C ILE A 350 -20.29 2.35 19.62
N THR A 351 -19.94 1.07 19.75
CA THR A 351 -20.74 0.11 20.52
C THR A 351 -20.86 0.48 22.01
N LYS A 352 -19.79 1.03 22.60
CA LYS A 352 -19.78 1.49 23.99
C LYS A 352 -20.75 2.64 24.25
N TYR A 353 -20.91 3.56 23.29
CA TYR A 353 -21.70 4.79 23.45
C TYR A 353 -23.03 4.81 22.71
N LYS A 354 -23.39 3.74 21.99
CA LYS A 354 -24.65 3.71 21.21
C LYS A 354 -25.92 3.84 22.07
N GLU A 355 -25.87 3.42 23.34
CA GLU A 355 -26.97 3.52 24.29
C GLU A 355 -26.82 4.72 25.26
N ASP A 356 -25.79 5.54 25.08
CA ASP A 356 -25.60 6.73 25.93
C ASP A 356 -26.76 7.71 25.71
N GLU A 357 -27.42 8.12 26.80
CA GLU A 357 -28.61 8.98 26.79
C GLU A 357 -28.41 10.25 25.95
N TYR A 358 -27.20 10.80 25.96
CA TYR A 358 -26.84 12.06 25.32
C TYR A 358 -26.22 11.86 23.94
N LEU A 359 -25.42 10.81 23.73
CA LEU A 359 -24.64 10.63 22.51
C LEU A 359 -25.31 9.75 21.44
N LYS A 360 -26.28 8.91 21.83
CA LYS A 360 -26.88 7.85 20.98
C LYS A 360 -27.21 8.27 19.55
N ASP A 361 -27.84 9.44 19.35
CA ASP A 361 -28.32 9.85 18.02
C ASP A 361 -27.17 10.18 17.07
N LYS A 362 -26.11 10.81 17.59
CA LYS A 362 -24.92 11.12 16.78
C LYS A 362 -24.01 9.91 16.63
N VAL A 363 -23.92 9.05 17.66
CA VAL A 363 -23.16 7.79 17.60
C VAL A 363 -23.79 6.81 16.61
N GLY A 364 -25.12 6.76 16.50
CA GLY A 364 -25.81 5.96 15.48
C GLY A 364 -25.43 6.34 14.05
N GLN A 365 -25.15 7.62 13.78
CA GLN A 365 -24.66 8.07 12.47
C GLN A 365 -23.22 7.62 12.19
N LEU A 366 -22.39 7.45 13.23
CA LEU A 366 -21.02 6.96 13.08
C LEU A 366 -20.97 5.51 12.61
N ASP A 367 -21.88 4.66 13.09
CA ASP A 367 -21.88 3.23 12.76
C ASP A 367 -22.07 2.99 11.26
N LEU A 368 -23.03 3.70 10.66
CA LEU A 368 -23.29 3.66 9.22
C LEU A 368 -22.07 4.14 8.42
N LYS A 369 -21.45 5.24 8.84
CA LYS A 369 -20.29 5.81 8.16
C LYS A 369 -19.04 4.94 8.30
N LEU A 370 -18.81 4.37 9.48
CA LEU A 370 -17.72 3.43 9.71
C LEU A 370 -17.89 2.18 8.84
N SER A 371 -19.11 1.67 8.74
CA SER A 371 -19.42 0.52 7.87
C SER A 371 -19.11 0.81 6.40
N LEU A 372 -19.43 2.02 5.92
CA LEU A 372 -19.08 2.45 4.56
C LEU A 372 -17.57 2.53 4.36
N VAL A 373 -16.82 3.13 5.29
CA VAL A 373 -15.35 3.20 5.24
C VAL A 373 -14.76 1.80 5.22
N ARG A 374 -15.20 0.92 6.13
CA ARG A 374 -14.71 -0.44 6.24
C ARG A 374 -15.00 -1.25 4.98
N ASN A 375 -16.23 -1.25 4.49
CA ASN A 375 -16.60 -1.99 3.27
C ASN A 375 -15.83 -1.46 2.05
N SER A 376 -15.66 -0.13 1.94
CA SER A 376 -14.85 0.45 0.88
C SER A 376 -13.38 0.05 1.00
N PHE A 377 -12.86 -0.06 2.23
CA PHE A 377 -11.48 -0.48 2.47
C PHE A 377 -11.28 -1.95 2.15
N GLU A 378 -12.10 -2.86 2.68
CA GLU A 378 -12.02 -4.31 2.46
C GLU A 378 -12.24 -4.70 1.00
N SER A 379 -13.12 -4.00 0.28
CA SER A 379 -13.33 -4.23 -1.17
C SER A 379 -12.18 -3.73 -2.03
N THR A 380 -11.38 -2.78 -1.54
CA THR A 380 -10.23 -2.22 -2.27
C THR A 380 -8.91 -2.89 -1.88
N PHE A 381 -8.80 -3.31 -0.62
CA PHE A 381 -7.58 -3.84 -0.04
C PHE A 381 -7.88 -5.15 0.69
N ASN A 382 -7.31 -6.25 0.18
CA ASN A 382 -7.25 -7.52 0.92
C ASN A 382 -5.83 -7.72 1.48
N PRO A 383 -5.59 -7.50 2.79
CA PRO A 383 -4.26 -7.59 3.39
C PRO A 383 -3.59 -8.95 3.19
N GLN A 384 -4.37 -10.04 3.23
CA GLN A 384 -3.85 -11.39 3.08
C GLN A 384 -3.31 -11.64 1.67
N ASP A 385 -3.98 -11.09 0.65
CA ASP A 385 -3.54 -11.20 -0.73
C ASP A 385 -2.22 -10.45 -0.94
N TYR A 386 -2.01 -9.30 -0.30
CA TYR A 386 -0.74 -8.56 -0.39
C TYR A 386 0.44 -9.35 0.19
N ILE A 387 0.26 -9.93 1.39
CA ILE A 387 1.32 -10.70 2.07
C ILE A 387 1.61 -12.00 1.32
N LYS A 388 0.56 -12.72 0.88
CA LYS A 388 0.74 -13.92 0.07
C LYS A 388 1.43 -13.59 -1.25
N ALA A 389 0.95 -12.59 -1.97
CA ALA A 389 1.53 -12.17 -3.24
C ALA A 389 2.98 -11.70 -3.08
N SER A 390 3.37 -11.09 -1.96
CA SER A 390 4.79 -10.74 -1.73
C SER A 390 5.67 -11.96 -1.49
N ASN A 391 5.16 -12.99 -0.82
CA ASN A 391 5.92 -14.23 -0.55
C ASN A 391 6.09 -15.08 -1.82
N GLU A 392 5.09 -15.04 -2.71
CA GLU A 392 5.08 -15.78 -3.98
C GLU A 392 5.57 -14.93 -5.17
N MET A 393 6.07 -13.72 -4.90
CA MET A 393 6.36 -12.69 -5.91
C MET A 393 7.47 -13.09 -6.89
N TYR A 394 8.46 -13.83 -6.39
CA TYR A 394 9.66 -14.19 -7.12
C TYR A 394 9.86 -15.70 -7.14
N ILE A 395 10.37 -16.17 -8.27
CA ILE A 395 10.81 -17.54 -8.44
C ILE A 395 12.11 -17.72 -7.66
N VAL A 396 12.10 -18.69 -6.77
CA VAL A 396 13.29 -19.20 -6.07
C VAL A 396 13.67 -20.52 -6.75
N GLU A 397 14.89 -20.62 -7.27
CA GLU A 397 15.46 -21.87 -7.81
C GLU A 397 16.50 -22.46 -6.86
#